data_AF-A0A524D230-F1
#
_entry.id   AF-A0A524D230-F1
#
_cell.length_a   1.000
_cell.length_b   1.000
_cell.length_c   1.000
_cell.angle_alpha   90.00
_cell.angle_beta   90.00
_cell.angle_gamma   90.00
#
_symmetry.space_group_name_H-M   'P 1'
#
loop_
_entity.id
_entity.type
_entity.pdbx_description
1 polymer ?
#
loop_
_entity_poly.entity_id
_entity_poly.type
_entity_poly.pdbx_seq_one_letter_code
_entity_poly.pdbx_strand_id
1 'polypeptide(L)'
;MFEDLILFPIVFTSGLLVRYLIYNKNRKLTVIVKILGVLGIFIHEFSHFVMLLITGGIPGRFKVSYRRLNGSVELKDFKRMTFLQSFLTGIAPLLIISYLAFYCLFVFLSPAFEDIYRVIAAFCLVSFLIGSSPSSTDIYNIGRAFNNDPRYSIYQIGLVLFSTLIVYSASWYVIIPYYYSFLFYILIGIGYYIFKYLFIGIRKIIEYIRLKISKQGSSIRSSELYRRRHSPKKKKSQKIERGQW
;
A
#
# COMPACT_ATOMS: atom_id res chain seq x y z
N MET A 1 14.93 -12.11 8.47
CA MET A 1 13.67 -11.76 7.75
C MET A 1 13.14 -10.38 8.15
N PHE A 2 13.10 -10.05 9.45
CA PHE A 2 12.73 -8.73 9.93
C PHE A 2 13.94 -7.80 10.18
N GLU A 3 15.19 -8.30 10.13
CA GLU A 3 16.35 -7.39 10.13
C GLU A 3 16.29 -6.42 8.95
N ASP A 4 15.74 -6.87 7.81
CA ASP A 4 15.53 -6.03 6.63
C ASP A 4 14.50 -4.91 6.88
N LEU A 5 13.59 -5.09 7.85
CA LEU A 5 12.68 -4.02 8.22
C LEU A 5 13.42 -2.83 8.85
N ILE A 6 14.61 -3.03 9.43
CA ILE A 6 15.45 -1.97 10.01
C ILE A 6 16.00 -1.06 8.91
N LEU A 7 16.13 -1.56 7.68
CA LEU A 7 16.59 -0.76 6.54
C LEU A 7 15.57 0.32 6.14
N PHE A 8 14.27 0.08 6.28
CA PHE A 8 13.27 1.11 5.96
C PHE A 8 13.38 2.34 6.87
N PRO A 9 13.48 2.22 8.22
CA PRO A 9 13.83 3.31 9.10
C PRO A 9 15.15 3.99 8.74
N ILE A 10 16.19 3.24 8.34
CA ILE A 10 17.48 3.84 7.94
C ILE A 10 17.32 4.69 6.69
N VAL A 11 16.71 4.16 5.63
CA VAL A 11 16.47 4.91 4.38
C VAL A 11 15.53 6.09 4.63
N PHE A 12 14.49 5.90 5.43
CA PHE A 12 13.55 6.96 5.80
C PHE A 12 14.22 8.08 6.58
N THR A 13 14.97 7.76 7.64
CA THR A 13 15.67 8.76 8.48
C THR A 13 16.78 9.46 7.72
N SER A 14 17.56 8.73 6.91
CA SER A 14 18.58 9.33 6.04
C SER A 14 17.95 10.23 4.98
N GLY A 15 16.83 9.84 4.37
CA GLY A 15 16.07 10.67 3.45
C GLY A 15 15.55 11.96 4.09
N LEU A 16 15.00 11.86 5.31
CA LEU A 16 14.58 13.04 6.10
C LEU A 16 15.75 13.95 6.43
N LEU A 17 16.89 13.39 6.84
CA LEU A 17 18.10 14.14 7.15
C LEU A 17 18.65 14.86 5.92
N VAL A 18 18.75 14.15 4.79
CA VAL A 18 19.16 14.72 3.50
C VAL A 18 18.22 15.86 3.12
N ARG A 19 16.90 15.66 3.21
CA ARG A 19 15.90 16.69 2.93
C ARG A 19 16.04 17.90 3.85
N TYR A 20 16.27 17.69 5.15
CA TYR A 20 16.48 18.75 6.12
C TYR A 20 17.73 19.58 5.78
N LEU A 21 18.87 18.92 5.50
CA LEU A 21 20.12 19.59 5.13
C LEU A 21 19.98 20.40 3.83
N ILE A 22 19.25 19.86 2.85
CA ILE A 22 19.01 20.49 1.55
C ILE A 22 18.16 21.76 1.68
N TYR A 23 17.07 21.69 2.44
CA TYR A 23 16.11 22.79 2.54
C TYR A 23 16.63 23.95 3.39
N ASN A 24 17.61 23.71 4.27
CA ASN A 24 17.90 24.67 5.32
C ASN A 24 18.69 25.92 4.88
N LYS A 25 19.56 25.95 3.85
CA LYS A 25 20.43 27.16 3.76
C LYS A 25 21.14 27.61 2.47
N ASN A 26 20.96 27.04 1.27
CA ASN A 26 21.75 27.55 0.13
C ASN A 26 21.11 27.43 -1.26
N ARG A 27 20.82 28.56 -1.91
CA ARG A 27 20.19 28.66 -3.25
C ARG A 27 20.96 27.91 -4.35
N LYS A 28 22.31 27.86 -4.26
CA LYS A 28 23.16 27.16 -5.24
C LYS A 28 23.11 25.64 -5.07
N LEU A 29 23.16 25.15 -3.82
CA LEU A 29 22.99 23.73 -3.51
C LEU A 29 21.61 23.23 -3.94
N THR A 30 20.58 24.09 -3.90
CA THR A 30 19.24 23.73 -4.37
C THR A 30 19.21 23.34 -5.86
N VAL A 31 20.10 23.86 -6.71
CA VAL A 31 20.12 23.49 -8.15
C VAL A 31 20.77 22.13 -8.37
N ILE A 32 21.92 21.87 -7.72
CA ILE A 32 22.62 20.58 -7.81
C ILE A 32 21.72 19.47 -7.25
N VAL A 33 21.10 19.72 -6.10
CA VAL A 33 20.14 18.80 -5.50
C VAL A 33 18.93 18.57 -6.40
N LYS A 34 18.46 19.61 -7.10
CA LYS A 34 17.36 19.45 -8.04
C LYS A 34 17.69 18.46 -9.14
N ILE A 35 18.88 18.56 -9.71
CA ILE A 35 19.38 17.65 -10.75
C ILE A 35 19.55 16.24 -10.18
N LEU A 36 20.15 16.12 -9.00
CA LEU A 36 20.36 14.83 -8.34
C LEU A 36 19.03 14.15 -8.01
N GLY A 37 18.05 14.87 -7.48
CA GLY A 37 16.76 14.31 -7.04
C GLY A 37 15.76 13.98 -8.15
N VAL A 38 16.03 14.32 -9.42
CA VAL A 38 15.11 14.08 -10.54
C VAL A 38 14.68 12.61 -10.60
N LEU A 39 15.65 11.70 -10.59
CA LEU A 39 15.40 10.27 -10.72
C LEU A 39 14.65 9.73 -9.50
N GLY A 40 15.03 10.12 -8.27
CA GLY A 40 14.33 9.72 -7.06
C GLY A 40 12.87 10.15 -7.02
N ILE A 41 12.57 11.39 -7.42
CA ILE A 41 11.18 11.89 -7.48
C ILE A 41 10.39 11.18 -8.59
N PHE A 42 11.02 10.94 -9.73
CA PHE A 42 10.38 10.17 -10.80
C PHE A 42 10.01 8.76 -10.30
N ILE A 43 10.95 8.05 -9.66
CA ILE A 43 10.68 6.72 -9.09
C ILE A 43 9.64 6.80 -7.96
N HIS A 44 9.64 7.86 -7.15
CA HIS A 44 8.65 8.06 -6.10
C HIS A 44 7.23 8.09 -6.67
N GLU A 45 6.98 8.94 -7.65
CA GLU A 45 5.65 9.02 -8.28
C GLU A 45 5.34 7.76 -9.09
N PHE A 46 6.34 7.19 -9.75
CA PHE A 46 6.17 5.94 -10.50
C PHE A 46 5.77 4.79 -9.58
N SER A 47 6.29 4.76 -8.36
CA SER A 47 5.93 3.79 -7.33
C SER A 47 4.47 3.91 -6.93
N HIS A 48 3.97 5.14 -6.72
CA HIS A 48 2.54 5.39 -6.49
C HIS A 48 1.69 4.87 -7.66
N PHE A 49 2.08 5.21 -8.89
CA PHE A 49 1.38 4.80 -10.10
C PHE A 49 1.30 3.27 -10.25
N VAL A 50 2.43 2.58 -10.11
CA VAL A 50 2.51 1.12 -10.21
C VAL A 50 1.67 0.47 -9.10
N MET A 51 1.79 0.95 -7.85
CA MET A 51 1.02 0.36 -6.76
C MET A 51 -0.48 0.59 -6.93
N LEU A 52 -0.90 1.71 -7.51
CA LEU A 52 -2.31 1.93 -7.85
C LEU A 52 -2.82 0.92 -8.86
N LEU A 53 -2.04 0.60 -9.91
CA LEU A 53 -2.42 -0.43 -10.87
C LEU A 53 -2.53 -1.82 -10.21
N ILE A 54 -1.54 -2.19 -9.39
CA ILE A 54 -1.53 -3.49 -8.68
C ILE A 54 -2.72 -3.62 -7.73
N THR A 55 -3.04 -2.55 -7.01
CA THR A 55 -4.14 -2.53 -6.05
C THR A 55 -5.52 -2.37 -6.69
N GLY A 56 -5.60 -2.20 -8.01
CA GLY A 56 -6.85 -2.02 -8.75
C GLY A 56 -7.43 -0.60 -8.68
N GLY A 57 -6.65 0.38 -8.25
CA GLY A 57 -6.98 1.80 -8.36
C GLY A 57 -6.85 2.29 -9.81
N ILE A 58 -7.69 3.26 -10.19
CA ILE A 58 -7.62 3.89 -11.52
C ILE A 58 -6.73 5.14 -11.41
N PRO A 59 -5.48 5.11 -11.90
CA PRO A 59 -4.66 6.31 -11.94
C PRO A 59 -5.27 7.34 -12.89
N GLY A 60 -5.27 8.59 -12.46
CA GLY A 60 -5.68 9.73 -13.26
C GLY A 60 -4.51 10.29 -14.04
N ARG A 61 -4.00 11.45 -13.59
CA ARG A 61 -2.87 12.15 -14.22
C ARG A 61 -1.59 11.92 -13.43
N PHE A 62 -0.54 11.51 -14.13
CA PHE A 62 0.82 11.46 -13.62
C PHE A 62 1.51 12.80 -13.89
N LYS A 63 1.95 13.52 -12.85
CA LYS A 63 2.65 14.80 -12.98
C LYS A 63 3.92 14.77 -12.15
N VAL A 64 5.04 15.16 -12.77
CA VAL A 64 6.31 15.36 -12.09
C VAL A 64 6.78 16.78 -12.37
N SER A 65 7.00 17.56 -11.32
CA SER A 65 7.53 18.93 -11.42
C SER A 65 8.96 18.98 -10.89
N TYR A 66 9.92 18.82 -11.79
CA TYR A 66 11.35 18.86 -11.48
C TYR A 66 11.78 20.22 -10.90
N ARG A 67 11.14 21.32 -11.30
CA ARG A 67 11.45 22.67 -10.79
C ARG A 67 11.10 22.84 -9.31
N ARG A 68 10.03 22.20 -8.85
CA ARG A 68 9.51 22.28 -7.47
C ARG A 68 9.88 21.07 -6.62
N LEU A 69 10.57 20.07 -7.21
CA LEU A 69 10.88 18.79 -6.60
C LEU A 69 9.67 18.08 -5.99
N ASN A 70 8.53 18.20 -6.65
CA ASN A 70 7.28 17.58 -6.22
C ASN A 70 6.68 16.86 -7.42
N GLY A 71 5.99 15.77 -7.15
CA GLY A 71 5.08 15.16 -8.11
C GLY A 71 3.72 14.93 -7.50
N SER A 72 2.81 14.41 -8.31
CA SER A 72 1.52 13.93 -7.86
C SER A 72 0.96 12.93 -8.86
N VAL A 73 0.44 11.82 -8.37
CA VAL A 73 -0.47 10.95 -9.11
C VAL A 73 -1.90 11.27 -8.69
N GLU A 74 -2.67 11.90 -9.58
CA GLU A 74 -4.09 12.19 -9.34
C GLU A 74 -4.89 10.88 -9.29
N LEU A 75 -5.81 10.79 -8.34
CA LEU A 75 -6.71 9.65 -8.14
C LEU A 75 -8.10 10.02 -8.64
N LYS A 76 -8.64 9.28 -9.61
CA LYS A 76 -9.99 9.56 -10.14
C LYS A 76 -11.07 9.35 -9.07
N ASP A 77 -10.97 8.27 -8.29
CA ASP A 77 -12.00 7.83 -7.34
C ASP A 77 -11.43 7.59 -5.92
N PHE A 78 -10.75 8.58 -5.32
CA PHE A 78 -10.17 8.43 -3.98
C PHE A 78 -11.18 7.96 -2.91
N LYS A 79 -12.44 8.40 -3.01
CA LYS A 79 -13.51 8.03 -2.06
C LYS A 79 -13.82 6.53 -2.04
N ARG A 80 -13.44 5.78 -3.08
CA ARG A 80 -13.73 4.34 -3.20
C ARG A 80 -12.54 3.46 -2.81
N MET A 81 -11.37 4.05 -2.53
CA MET A 81 -10.20 3.29 -2.10
C MET A 81 -10.41 2.73 -0.69
N THR A 82 -10.06 1.45 -0.52
CA THR A 82 -10.00 0.82 0.79
C THR A 82 -8.78 1.31 1.57
N PHE A 83 -8.77 1.08 2.88
CA PHE A 83 -7.63 1.39 3.72
C PHE A 83 -6.36 0.68 3.24
N LEU A 84 -6.43 -0.62 2.96
CA LEU A 84 -5.28 -1.38 2.48
C LEU A 84 -4.72 -0.84 1.15
N GLN A 85 -5.59 -0.45 0.20
CA GLN A 85 -5.14 0.17 -1.05
C GLN A 85 -4.42 1.49 -0.78
N SER A 86 -5.00 2.34 0.06
CA SER A 86 -4.42 3.65 0.41
C SER A 86 -3.10 3.49 1.17
N PHE A 87 -3.01 2.51 2.07
CA PHE A 87 -1.80 2.16 2.83
C PHE A 87 -0.68 1.67 1.91
N LEU A 88 -0.98 0.69 1.05
CA LEU A 88 0.01 0.14 0.12
C LEU A 88 0.49 1.20 -0.86
N THR A 89 -0.41 2.01 -1.44
CA THR A 89 -0.02 3.11 -2.31
C THR A 89 0.84 4.13 -1.57
N GLY A 90 0.41 4.61 -0.40
CA GLY A 90 1.14 5.63 0.34
C GLY A 90 2.55 5.20 0.79
N ILE A 91 2.75 3.91 1.03
CA ILE A 91 4.04 3.33 1.46
C ILE A 91 4.87 2.80 0.29
N ALA A 92 4.29 2.61 -0.90
CA ALA A 92 4.98 2.04 -2.06
C ALA A 92 6.28 2.75 -2.44
N PRO A 93 6.35 4.10 -2.48
CA PRO A 93 7.61 4.79 -2.77
C PRO A 93 8.70 4.43 -1.76
N LEU A 94 8.37 4.41 -0.47
CA LEU A 94 9.33 4.09 0.58
C LEU A 94 9.85 2.66 0.42
N LEU A 95 8.97 1.69 0.12
CA LEU A 95 9.36 0.30 -0.09
C LEU A 95 10.29 0.16 -1.31
N ILE A 96 9.83 0.63 -2.48
CA ILE A 96 10.55 0.46 -3.75
C ILE A 96 11.89 1.19 -3.71
N ILE A 97 11.90 2.44 -3.23
CA ILE A 97 13.13 3.24 -3.15
C ILE A 97 14.12 2.64 -2.16
N SER A 98 13.67 2.05 -1.05
CA SER A 98 14.59 1.40 -0.10
C SER A 98 15.30 0.19 -0.71
N TYR A 99 14.58 -0.64 -1.47
CA TYR A 99 15.18 -1.76 -2.20
C TYR A 99 16.19 -1.29 -3.26
N LEU A 100 15.83 -0.26 -4.02
CA LEU A 100 16.72 0.30 -5.04
C LEU A 100 17.96 0.96 -4.41
N ALA A 101 17.78 1.69 -3.30
CA ALA A 101 18.89 2.30 -2.56
C ALA A 101 19.85 1.23 -2.03
N PHE A 102 19.33 0.13 -1.48
CA PHE A 102 20.18 -0.96 -1.01
C PHE A 102 20.91 -1.65 -2.16
N TYR A 103 20.24 -1.87 -3.29
CA TYR A 103 20.89 -2.42 -4.49
C TYR A 103 22.03 -1.52 -4.96
N CYS A 104 21.82 -0.20 -5.00
CA CYS A 104 22.89 0.76 -5.30
C CYS A 104 24.03 0.71 -4.29
N LEU A 105 23.73 0.58 -2.99
CA LEU A 105 24.75 0.43 -1.95
C LEU A 105 25.58 -0.84 -2.16
N PHE A 106 24.93 -1.96 -2.48
CA PHE A 106 25.59 -3.23 -2.78
C PHE A 106 26.54 -3.11 -3.98
N VAL A 107 26.08 -2.50 -5.09
CA VAL A 107 26.93 -2.26 -6.27
C VAL A 107 28.10 -1.33 -5.93
N PHE A 108 27.87 -0.28 -5.16
CA PHE A 108 28.90 0.70 -4.80
C PHE A 108 30.02 0.12 -3.92
N LEU A 109 29.65 -0.71 -2.93
CA LEU A 109 30.58 -1.29 -1.97
C LEU A 109 31.26 -2.57 -2.47
N SER A 110 30.68 -3.24 -3.46
CA SER A 110 31.24 -4.48 -3.98
C SER A 110 32.43 -4.20 -4.90
N PRO A 111 33.62 -4.78 -4.62
CA PRO A 111 34.79 -4.64 -5.48
C PRO A 111 34.65 -5.41 -6.80
N ALA A 112 33.60 -6.22 -6.96
CA ALA A 112 33.36 -7.00 -8.17
C ALA A 112 32.85 -6.15 -9.35
N PHE A 113 32.37 -4.93 -9.09
CA PHE A 113 31.88 -4.03 -10.13
C PHE A 113 32.95 -3.02 -10.55
N GLU A 114 33.00 -2.71 -11.84
CA GLU A 114 33.88 -1.65 -12.36
C GLU A 114 33.52 -0.28 -11.79
N ASP A 115 34.51 0.61 -11.73
CA ASP A 115 34.37 1.93 -11.11
C ASP A 115 33.25 2.77 -11.74
N ILE A 116 32.98 2.61 -13.04
CA ILE A 116 31.89 3.33 -13.71
C ILE A 116 30.52 2.97 -13.14
N TYR A 117 30.27 1.68 -12.87
CA TYR A 117 29.00 1.22 -12.28
C TYR A 117 28.87 1.67 -10.82
N ARG A 118 29.98 1.74 -10.09
CA ARG A 118 30.02 2.24 -8.71
C ARG A 118 29.69 3.73 -8.65
N VAL A 119 30.22 4.54 -9.58
CA VAL A 119 29.89 5.98 -9.68
C VAL A 119 28.41 6.18 -10.02
N ILE A 120 27.87 5.41 -10.97
CA ILE A 120 26.44 5.45 -11.31
C ILE A 120 25.59 5.07 -10.09
N ALA A 121 25.97 4.00 -9.39
CA ALA A 121 25.26 3.55 -8.19
C ALA A 121 25.27 4.61 -7.07
N ALA A 122 26.40 5.30 -6.86
CA ALA A 122 26.49 6.39 -5.89
C ALA A 122 25.56 7.56 -6.26
N PHE A 123 25.50 7.95 -7.53
CA PHE A 123 24.58 8.98 -8.01
C PHE A 123 23.12 8.58 -7.79
N CYS A 124 22.75 7.36 -8.18
CA CYS A 124 21.41 6.82 -7.98
C CYS A 124 21.04 6.75 -6.50
N LEU A 125 21.96 6.30 -5.64
CA LEU A 125 21.74 6.23 -4.19
C LEU A 125 21.37 7.60 -3.61
N VAL A 126 22.14 8.64 -3.92
CA VAL A 126 21.83 10.00 -3.46
C VAL A 126 20.47 10.48 -3.99
N SER A 127 20.19 10.19 -5.26
CA SER A 127 18.90 10.52 -5.89
C SER A 127 17.73 9.86 -5.17
N PHE A 128 17.85 8.58 -4.85
CA PHE A 128 16.86 7.78 -4.13
C PHE A 128 16.65 8.27 -2.70
N LEU A 129 17.71 8.60 -1.98
CA LEU A 129 17.59 9.17 -0.64
C LEU A 129 16.80 10.48 -0.66
N ILE A 130 17.04 11.35 -1.65
CA ILE A 130 16.26 12.59 -1.83
C ILE A 130 14.78 12.28 -2.12
N GLY A 131 14.50 11.27 -2.95
CA GLY A 131 13.13 10.86 -3.32
C GLY A 131 12.40 9.98 -2.31
N SER A 132 13.07 9.46 -1.29
CA SER A 132 12.53 8.43 -0.39
C SER A 132 11.49 8.94 0.63
N SER A 133 11.45 10.25 0.88
CA SER A 133 10.56 10.83 1.89
C SER A 133 9.08 10.71 1.46
N PRO A 134 8.21 10.06 2.25
CA PRO A 134 6.77 10.07 1.98
C PRO A 134 6.23 11.50 2.05
N SER A 135 5.22 11.78 1.23
CA SER A 135 4.58 13.08 1.24
C SER A 135 3.57 13.18 2.38
N SER A 136 3.34 14.39 2.90
CA SER A 136 2.28 14.61 3.89
C SER A 136 0.90 14.21 3.36
N THR A 137 0.70 14.31 2.05
CA THR A 137 -0.52 13.88 1.36
C THR A 137 -0.72 12.37 1.47
N ASP A 138 0.34 11.57 1.36
CA ASP A 138 0.27 10.11 1.47
C ASP A 138 -0.20 9.69 2.86
N ILE A 139 0.40 10.26 3.90
CA ILE A 139 0.03 9.98 5.30
C ILE A 139 -1.42 10.43 5.58
N TYR A 140 -1.79 11.62 5.11
CA TYR A 140 -3.15 12.14 5.25
C TYR A 140 -4.18 11.22 4.57
N ASN A 141 -3.86 10.71 3.38
CA ASN A 141 -4.71 9.82 2.61
C ASN A 141 -4.95 8.49 3.33
N ILE A 142 -3.91 7.92 3.96
CA ILE A 142 -4.03 6.70 4.78
C ILE A 142 -4.99 6.94 5.96
N GLY A 143 -4.78 8.02 6.71
CA GLY A 143 -5.63 8.37 7.85
C GLY A 143 -7.09 8.63 7.45
N ARG A 144 -7.29 9.31 6.32
CA ARG A 144 -8.62 9.54 5.76
C ARG A 144 -9.31 8.24 5.35
N ALA A 145 -8.60 7.30 4.72
CA ALA A 145 -9.16 6.01 4.34
C ALA A 145 -9.59 5.18 5.56
N PHE A 146 -8.80 5.21 6.64
CA PHE A 146 -9.17 4.58 7.91
C PHE A 146 -10.44 5.21 8.49
N ASN A 147 -10.53 6.54 8.52
CA ASN A 147 -11.68 7.25 9.08
C ASN A 147 -12.98 7.06 8.27
N ASN A 148 -12.89 6.76 6.98
CA ASN A 148 -14.07 6.50 6.14
C ASN A 148 -14.77 5.17 6.51
N ASP A 149 -14.01 4.11 6.81
CA ASP A 149 -14.56 2.83 7.28
C ASP A 149 -13.62 2.16 8.30
N PRO A 150 -13.67 2.57 9.58
CA PRO A 150 -12.76 2.06 10.60
C PRO A 150 -12.91 0.56 10.86
N ARG A 151 -14.15 0.05 10.78
CA ARG A 151 -14.44 -1.37 11.04
C ARG A 151 -13.82 -2.25 9.98
N TYR A 152 -13.98 -1.89 8.71
CA TYR A 152 -13.36 -2.64 7.62
C TYR A 152 -11.85 -2.48 7.64
N SER A 153 -11.33 -1.30 7.99
CA SER A 153 -9.89 -1.06 8.11
C SER A 153 -9.25 -1.95 9.18
N ILE A 154 -9.88 -2.08 10.35
CA ILE A 154 -9.42 -2.99 11.42
C ILE A 154 -9.46 -4.44 10.93
N TYR A 155 -10.51 -4.85 10.21
CA TYR A 155 -10.57 -6.18 9.60
C TYR A 155 -9.42 -6.43 8.61
N GLN A 156 -9.12 -5.45 7.74
CA GLN A 156 -7.98 -5.54 6.82
C GLN A 156 -6.64 -5.64 7.57
N ILE A 157 -6.44 -4.84 8.62
CA ILE A 157 -5.23 -4.92 9.47
C ILE A 157 -5.12 -6.30 10.11
N GLY A 158 -6.21 -6.83 10.68
CA GLY A 158 -6.22 -8.16 11.28
C GLY A 158 -5.87 -9.27 10.28
N LEU A 159 -6.40 -9.20 9.05
CA LEU A 159 -6.06 -10.14 7.98
C LEU A 159 -4.58 -10.06 7.59
N VAL A 160 -4.03 -8.85 7.45
CA VAL A 160 -2.61 -8.65 7.13
C VAL A 160 -1.74 -9.23 8.25
N LEU A 161 -2.02 -8.91 9.52
CA LEU A 161 -1.29 -9.44 10.66
C LEU A 161 -1.33 -10.97 10.71
N PHE A 162 -2.50 -11.57 10.50
CA PHE A 162 -2.65 -13.02 10.50
C PHE A 162 -1.86 -13.67 9.35
N SER A 163 -1.89 -13.06 8.17
CA SER A 163 -1.11 -13.51 7.02
C SER A 163 0.39 -13.40 7.27
N THR A 164 0.85 -12.30 7.86
CA THR A 164 2.25 -12.11 8.25
C THR A 164 2.70 -13.13 9.28
N LEU A 165 1.91 -13.42 10.30
CA LEU A 165 2.24 -14.42 11.32
C LEU A 165 2.41 -15.81 10.73
N ILE A 166 1.54 -16.20 9.79
CA ILE A 166 1.61 -17.51 9.14
C ILE A 166 2.83 -17.60 8.23
N VAL A 167 3.07 -16.59 7.39
CA VAL A 167 4.25 -16.57 6.52
C VAL A 167 5.53 -16.56 7.35
N TYR A 168 5.56 -15.81 8.45
CA TYR A 168 6.70 -15.79 9.37
C TYR A 168 6.93 -17.13 10.06
N SER A 169 5.86 -17.79 10.52
CA SER A 169 5.98 -19.11 11.15
C SER A 169 6.45 -20.17 10.14
N ALA A 170 6.02 -20.07 8.88
CA ALA A 170 6.46 -20.95 7.80
C ALA A 170 7.91 -20.67 7.37
N SER A 171 8.34 -19.41 7.39
CA SER A 171 9.70 -19.01 6.99
C SER A 171 10.78 -19.35 8.01
N TRP A 172 10.40 -19.71 9.25
CA TRP A 172 11.34 -20.21 10.26
C TRP A 172 12.22 -21.37 9.76
N TYR A 173 11.71 -22.15 8.80
CA TYR A 173 12.39 -23.32 8.25
C TYR A 173 13.14 -23.03 6.93
N VAL A 174 13.09 -21.81 6.39
CA VAL A 174 13.64 -21.47 5.07
C VAL A 174 14.52 -20.21 5.15
N ILE A 175 15.82 -20.37 4.96
CA ILE A 175 16.76 -19.25 4.83
C ILE A 175 16.72 -18.75 3.39
N ILE A 176 16.03 -17.63 3.16
CA ILE A 176 15.97 -16.98 1.85
C ILE A 176 17.01 -15.85 1.79
N PRO A 177 17.86 -15.81 0.73
CA PRO A 177 18.78 -14.69 0.53
C PRO A 177 18.07 -13.34 0.42
N TYR A 178 18.74 -12.28 0.87
CA TYR A 178 18.19 -10.92 0.97
C TYR A 178 17.47 -10.42 -0.30
N TYR A 179 18.06 -10.63 -1.48
CA TYR A 179 17.50 -10.17 -2.76
C TYR A 179 16.18 -10.87 -3.13
N TYR A 180 15.83 -11.95 -2.44
CA TYR A 180 14.54 -12.63 -2.55
C TYR A 180 13.58 -12.30 -1.40
N SER A 181 13.95 -11.41 -0.47
CA SER A 181 13.08 -11.00 0.64
C SER A 181 11.73 -10.42 0.17
N PHE A 182 11.68 -9.82 -1.03
CA PHE A 182 10.44 -9.33 -1.64
C PHE A 182 9.39 -10.45 -1.82
N LEU A 183 9.81 -11.72 -1.99
CA LEU A 183 8.92 -12.87 -2.12
C LEU A 183 8.07 -13.08 -0.87
N PHE A 184 8.59 -12.78 0.32
CA PHE A 184 7.80 -12.88 1.55
C PHE A 184 6.63 -11.90 1.55
N TYR A 185 6.82 -10.68 1.05
CA TYR A 185 5.73 -9.69 0.94
C TYR A 185 4.67 -10.14 -0.07
N ILE A 186 5.09 -10.79 -1.17
CA ILE A 186 4.17 -11.42 -2.13
C ILE A 186 3.39 -12.55 -1.45
N LEU A 187 4.06 -13.43 -0.70
CA LEU A 187 3.41 -14.51 0.04
C LEU A 187 2.43 -13.99 1.10
N ILE A 188 2.76 -12.90 1.80
CA ILE A 188 1.84 -12.23 2.73
C ILE A 188 0.61 -11.72 1.98
N GLY A 189 0.79 -11.11 0.80
CA GLY A 189 -0.30 -10.67 -0.06
C GLY A 189 -1.20 -11.83 -0.51
N ILE A 190 -0.60 -12.96 -0.91
CA ILE A 190 -1.34 -14.18 -1.28
C ILE A 190 -2.12 -14.72 -0.07
N GLY A 191 -1.46 -14.84 1.08
CA GLY A 191 -2.09 -15.25 2.34
C GLY A 191 -3.28 -14.37 2.69
N TYR A 192 -3.14 -13.05 2.54
CA TYR A 192 -4.22 -12.10 2.78
C TYR A 192 -5.44 -12.40 1.90
N TYR A 193 -5.25 -12.62 0.59
CA TYR A 193 -6.37 -12.95 -0.30
C TYR A 193 -6.99 -14.31 0.03
N ILE A 194 -6.18 -15.31 0.36
CA ILE A 194 -6.67 -16.63 0.79
C ILE A 194 -7.59 -16.48 2.00
N PHE A 195 -7.15 -15.80 3.06
CA PHE A 195 -7.98 -15.59 4.26
C PHE A 195 -9.20 -14.72 3.99
N LYS A 196 -9.05 -13.66 3.17
CA LYS A 196 -10.17 -12.82 2.75
C LYS A 196 -11.27 -13.67 2.12
N TYR A 197 -10.96 -14.50 1.13
CA TYR A 197 -11.96 -15.31 0.44
C TYR A 197 -12.47 -16.47 1.29
N LEU A 198 -11.62 -17.05 2.14
CA LEU A 198 -12.01 -18.10 3.08
C LEU A 198 -13.07 -17.61 4.08
N PHE A 199 -12.86 -16.45 4.71
CA PHE A 199 -13.85 -15.87 5.63
C PHE A 199 -15.15 -15.45 4.94
N ILE A 200 -15.07 -14.96 3.70
CA ILE A 200 -16.27 -14.70 2.88
C ILE A 200 -17.02 -16.01 2.61
N GLY A 201 -16.30 -17.09 2.29
CA GLY A 201 -16.87 -18.43 2.09
C GLY A 201 -17.57 -18.96 3.33
N ILE A 202 -16.90 -18.92 4.48
CA ILE A 202 -17.46 -19.34 5.78
C ILE A 202 -18.73 -18.56 6.09
N ARG A 203 -18.73 -17.22 5.91
CA ARG A 203 -19.93 -16.40 6.14
C ARG A 203 -21.09 -16.84 5.26
N LYS A 204 -20.85 -17.06 3.95
CA LYS A 204 -21.89 -17.51 3.02
C LYS A 204 -22.46 -18.88 3.41
N ILE A 205 -21.62 -19.79 3.89
CA ILE A 205 -22.05 -21.11 4.37
C ILE A 205 -22.92 -20.97 5.62
N ILE A 206 -22.51 -20.15 6.60
CA ILE A 206 -23.29 -19.88 7.81
C ILE A 206 -24.65 -19.25 7.47
N GLU A 207 -24.67 -18.28 6.55
CA GLU A 207 -25.91 -17.65 6.06
C GLU A 207 -26.82 -18.68 5.38
N TYR A 208 -26.26 -19.55 4.55
CA TYR A 208 -27.00 -20.64 3.89
C TYR A 208 -27.63 -21.60 4.92
N ILE A 209 -26.86 -22.02 5.94
CA ILE A 209 -27.33 -22.89 7.02
C ILE A 209 -28.44 -22.20 7.81
N ARG A 210 -28.25 -20.93 8.19
CA ARG A 210 -29.26 -20.15 8.93
C ARG A 210 -30.56 -20.01 8.14
N LEU A 211 -30.48 -19.74 6.84
CA LEU A 211 -31.66 -19.65 5.97
C LEU A 211 -32.39 -21.00 5.87
N LYS A 212 -31.64 -22.11 5.72
CA LYS A 212 -32.21 -23.46 5.68
C LYS A 212 -32.95 -23.83 6.97
N ILE A 213 -32.36 -23.50 8.12
CA ILE A 213 -32.97 -23.70 9.44
C ILE A 213 -34.21 -22.80 9.62
N SER A 214 -34.15 -21.52 9.21
CA SER A 214 -35.30 -20.61 9.35
C SER A 214 -36.49 -21.04 8.48
N LYS A 215 -36.24 -21.62 7.30
CA LYS A 215 -37.30 -22.19 6.43
C LYS A 215 -37.94 -23.45 7.04
N GLN A 216 -37.22 -24.19 7.87
CA GLN A 216 -37.78 -25.32 8.64
C GLN A 216 -38.58 -24.86 9.87
N GLY A 217 -38.25 -23.70 10.45
CA GLY A 217 -38.99 -23.11 11.59
C GLY A 217 -40.25 -22.31 11.21
N SER A 218 -40.44 -21.95 9.93
CA SER A 218 -41.56 -21.11 9.48
C SER A 218 -42.76 -21.88 8.91
N SER A 219 -42.94 -23.17 9.26
CA SER A 219 -44.17 -23.91 8.93
C SER A 219 -45.33 -23.63 9.91
N ILE A 220 -45.09 -22.81 10.95
CA ILE A 220 -46.18 -22.31 11.79
C ILE A 220 -46.88 -21.18 11.04
N ARG A 221 -47.99 -21.55 10.39
CA ARG A 221 -49.09 -20.71 9.90
C ARG A 221 -49.08 -19.29 10.47
N SER A 222 -48.57 -18.34 9.71
CA SER A 222 -49.09 -16.96 9.75
C SER A 222 -50.02 -16.80 8.55
N SER A 223 -51.28 -17.12 8.80
CA SER A 223 -52.44 -16.83 7.96
C SER A 223 -52.31 -15.46 7.27
N GLU A 224 -52.48 -15.48 5.95
CA GLU A 224 -53.26 -14.61 5.05
C GLU A 224 -53.89 -13.26 5.49
N LEU A 225 -53.61 -12.68 6.66
CA LEU A 225 -54.34 -11.52 7.21
C LEU A 225 -53.62 -10.17 7.10
N TYR A 226 -52.49 -10.08 6.42
CA TYR A 226 -51.86 -8.77 6.12
C TYR A 226 -51.53 -8.61 4.63
N ARG A 227 -52.48 -8.95 3.76
CA ARG A 227 -52.53 -8.42 2.39
C ARG A 227 -53.06 -6.98 2.40
N ARG A 228 -52.42 -6.08 3.16
CA ARG A 228 -52.62 -4.63 3.00
C ARG A 228 -51.61 -4.11 1.99
N ARG A 229 -52.13 -3.59 0.89
CA ARG A 229 -51.41 -2.82 -0.12
C ARG A 229 -50.72 -1.61 0.52
N HIS A 230 -49.54 -1.80 1.07
CA HIS A 230 -48.55 -0.75 1.14
C HIS A 230 -47.54 -1.03 0.04
N SER A 231 -47.62 -0.31 -1.07
CA SER A 231 -46.45 -0.14 -1.93
C SER A 231 -45.32 0.33 -1.03
N PRO A 232 -44.23 -0.44 -0.84
CA PRO A 232 -43.08 0.10 -0.19
C PRO A 232 -42.65 1.28 -1.05
N LYS A 233 -42.75 2.51 -0.53
CA LYS A 233 -41.96 3.62 -1.05
C LYS A 233 -40.56 3.06 -1.12
N LYS A 234 -40.02 2.89 -2.35
CA LYS A 234 -38.64 2.46 -2.57
C LYS A 234 -37.83 3.24 -1.54
N LYS A 235 -37.30 2.55 -0.52
CA LYS A 235 -36.23 3.14 0.28
C LYS A 235 -35.24 3.56 -0.78
N LYS A 236 -35.01 4.87 -0.94
CA LYS A 236 -33.80 5.34 -1.62
C LYS A 236 -32.71 4.60 -0.87
N SER A 237 -32.20 3.54 -1.48
CA SER A 237 -30.96 2.94 -1.06
C SER A 237 -30.02 4.13 -1.06
N GLN A 238 -29.71 4.63 0.13
CA GLN A 238 -28.43 5.26 0.31
C GLN A 238 -27.46 4.13 0.00
N LYS A 239 -27.17 3.97 -1.29
CA LYS A 239 -25.89 3.49 -1.77
C LYS A 239 -24.90 4.46 -1.16
N ILE A 240 -24.59 4.25 0.12
CA ILE A 240 -23.22 4.43 0.54
C ILE A 240 -22.51 3.48 -0.40
N GLU A 241 -21.92 4.02 -1.45
CA GLU A 241 -20.99 3.30 -2.30
C GLU A 241 -19.86 2.85 -1.37
N ARG A 242 -20.08 1.72 -0.71
CA ARG A 242 -19.04 1.07 0.07
C ARG A 242 -17.95 0.75 -0.93
N GLY A 243 -16.74 1.25 -0.66
CA GLY A 243 -15.53 0.77 -1.33
C GLY A 243 -15.60 -0.76 -1.34
N GLN A 244 -15.43 -1.32 -2.52
CA GLN A 244 -15.89 -2.66 -2.87
C GLN A 244 -15.43 -3.73 -1.87
N TRP A 245 -16.35 -4.69 -1.61
CA TRP A 245 -16.15 -5.91 -0.84
C TRP A 245 -15.03 -6.78 -1.42
#